data_AF-A0AAJ6VKZ0-F1
#
_entry.id   AF-A0AAJ6VKZ0-F1
#
_cell.length_a   1.000
_cell.length_b   1.000
_cell.length_c   1.000
_cell.angle_alpha   90.00
_cell.angle_beta   90.00
_cell.angle_gamma   90.00
#
_symmetry.space_group_name_H-M   'P 1'
#
loop_
_entity.id
_entity.type
_entity.pdbx_description
1 polymer ?
#
loop_
_entity_poly.entity_id
_entity_poly.type
_entity_poly.pdbx_seq_one_letter_code
_entity_poly.pdbx_strand_id
1 'polypeptide(L)'
;MAYLNKSLTGLDECFNIRENTNSTKQSEYRLLPSASVDQAIGKEESEMKVLYLRHLLEKDLKAADFKWSLFIAACHTYRLDTCLKPFPPMYIKNEIKDIDGLRKAIEYIPPLSIVAQELKEPNVYDTKGSSIELLFWVLVKLRDMRIKTVNKDCHESVLKRVNSELTVAAPNLIFQVASSKLISAEQRWRQLAKGHNTFYAYHGSRLENFHSIIHYGLQQHLCKESLFGKGIYLSSELAVSLPYSPVGYGWGGSLLGSDMSCVALCEVINHPDVKLGDTNNSARNLAPESIGGKVPNKYCIVLNNDLVRIRYLLVYSQEFGCLRSSHTTGFLGWLKQHKLLTFMLGYVVLLASIGLSQNRNVERYFRLLINKFGLD
;
A
#
# COMPACT_ATOMS: atom_id res chain seq x y z
N MET A 1 -27.98 14.45 -19.74
CA MET A 1 -28.13 13.50 -18.61
C MET A 1 -28.69 12.13 -18.99
N ALA A 2 -29.51 11.94 -20.04
CA ALA A 2 -29.99 10.60 -20.45
C ALA A 2 -29.19 9.92 -21.59
N TYR A 3 -28.40 10.68 -22.38
CA TYR A 3 -27.60 10.13 -23.49
C TYR A 3 -26.19 9.64 -23.11
N LEU A 4 -25.69 9.98 -21.92
CA LEU A 4 -24.36 9.58 -21.43
C LEU A 4 -24.34 8.24 -20.66
N ASN A 5 -25.50 7.74 -20.22
CA ASN A 5 -25.59 6.44 -19.54
C ASN A 5 -25.54 5.23 -20.49
N LYS A 6 -25.66 5.46 -21.80
CA LYS A 6 -25.66 4.39 -22.81
C LYS A 6 -24.27 4.06 -23.38
N SER A 7 -23.26 4.92 -23.17
CA SER A 7 -21.88 4.63 -23.63
C SER A 7 -21.04 3.84 -22.63
N LEU A 8 -21.43 3.80 -21.35
CA LEU A 8 -20.70 3.05 -20.31
C LEU A 8 -21.12 1.57 -20.17
N THR A 9 -22.12 1.11 -20.91
CA THR A 9 -22.62 -0.28 -20.86
C THR A 9 -22.32 -1.10 -22.12
N GLY A 10 -21.67 -0.53 -23.13
CA GLY A 10 -21.45 -1.16 -24.44
C GLY A 10 -20.00 -1.56 -24.78
N LEU A 11 -19.07 -1.58 -23.81
CA LEU A 11 -17.66 -1.90 -24.06
C LEU A 11 -17.28 -3.37 -23.80
N ASP A 12 -18.27 -4.27 -23.71
CA ASP A 12 -18.06 -5.71 -23.48
C ASP A 12 -18.19 -6.59 -24.75
N GLU A 13 -18.34 -6.03 -25.95
CA GLU A 13 -18.40 -6.83 -27.19
C GLU A 13 -17.47 -6.35 -28.31
N CYS A 14 -16.55 -7.25 -28.69
CA CYS A 14 -15.98 -7.44 -30.02
C CYS A 14 -15.16 -6.33 -30.71
N PHE A 15 -13.84 -6.50 -30.71
CA PHE A 15 -13.02 -6.18 -31.89
C PHE A 15 -12.75 -7.46 -32.67
N ASN A 16 -13.56 -7.70 -33.70
CA ASN A 16 -13.27 -8.63 -34.78
C ASN A 16 -13.40 -7.83 -36.08
N ILE A 17 -12.27 -7.40 -36.64
CA ILE A 17 -12.23 -6.57 -37.86
C ILE A 17 -12.21 -7.51 -39.06
N ARG A 18 -13.30 -7.52 -39.83
CA ARG A 18 -13.30 -7.93 -41.24
C ARG A 18 -13.35 -6.66 -42.08
N GLU A 19 -12.36 -6.49 -42.93
CA GLU A 19 -12.32 -5.47 -43.97
C GLU A 19 -13.49 -5.66 -44.94
N ASN A 20 -14.14 -4.55 -45.32
CA ASN A 20 -14.77 -4.47 -46.63
C ASN A 20 -14.76 -3.04 -47.16
N THR A 21 -14.42 -2.94 -48.43
CA THR A 21 -14.13 -1.74 -49.21
C THR A 21 -15.37 -1.12 -49.84
N ASN A 22 -15.21 0.15 -50.26
CA ASN A 22 -16.03 0.95 -51.19
C ASN A 22 -17.25 1.72 -50.63
N SER A 23 -17.16 3.05 -50.57
CA SER A 23 -17.56 3.91 -51.70
C SER A 23 -17.48 5.41 -51.37
N THR A 24 -17.14 6.16 -52.40
CA THR A 24 -16.72 7.55 -52.47
C THR A 24 -17.90 8.52 -52.39
N LYS A 25 -17.88 9.50 -51.47
CA LYS A 25 -18.48 10.83 -51.69
C LYS A 25 -17.61 11.91 -51.03
N GLN A 26 -17.04 12.77 -51.86
CA GLN A 26 -16.28 13.95 -51.49
C GLN A 26 -17.17 14.90 -50.69
N SER A 27 -16.97 14.96 -49.37
CA SER A 27 -17.29 16.13 -48.56
C SER A 27 -16.03 16.98 -48.42
N GLU A 28 -16.14 18.24 -48.78
CA GLU A 28 -15.10 19.27 -48.73
C GLU A 28 -14.42 19.31 -47.35
N TYR A 29 -13.27 18.62 -47.22
CA TYR A 29 -12.47 18.61 -46.00
C TYR A 29 -11.75 19.95 -45.90
N ARG A 30 -12.28 20.85 -45.07
CA ARG A 30 -11.53 22.00 -44.58
C ARG A 30 -10.36 21.45 -43.75
N LEU A 31 -9.18 21.36 -44.36
CA LEU A 31 -7.93 20.93 -43.72
C LEU A 31 -7.61 21.88 -42.57
N LEU A 32 -8.06 21.52 -41.36
CA LEU A 32 -7.56 22.15 -40.14
C LEU A 32 -6.06 21.83 -40.04
N PRO A 33 -5.19 22.81 -39.72
CA PRO A 33 -3.77 22.57 -39.59
C PRO A 33 -3.52 21.43 -38.59
N SER A 34 -2.62 20.49 -38.90
CA SER A 34 -2.33 19.31 -38.04
C SER A 34 -2.10 19.69 -36.58
N ALA A 35 -1.43 20.83 -36.33
CA ALA A 35 -1.21 21.38 -34.98
C ALA A 35 -2.49 21.71 -34.20
N SER A 36 -3.59 22.10 -34.87
CA SER A 36 -4.87 22.38 -34.22
C SER A 36 -5.64 21.12 -33.84
N VAL A 37 -5.43 20.04 -34.60
CA VAL A 37 -6.01 18.73 -34.33
C VAL A 37 -5.26 18.05 -33.18
N ASP A 38 -3.92 18.11 -33.18
CA ASP A 38 -3.09 17.58 -32.10
C ASP A 38 -3.36 18.29 -30.76
N GLN A 39 -3.56 19.61 -30.77
CA GLN A 39 -3.96 20.37 -29.58
C GLN A 39 -5.37 19.99 -29.08
N ALA A 40 -6.32 19.77 -29.98
CA ALA A 40 -7.67 19.35 -29.61
C ALA A 40 -7.68 17.95 -28.99
N ILE A 41 -6.93 17.00 -29.58
CA ILE A 41 -6.79 15.63 -29.06
C ILE A 41 -6.11 15.62 -27.68
N GLY A 42 -5.02 16.38 -27.51
CA GLY A 42 -4.33 16.47 -26.22
C GLY A 42 -5.20 17.08 -25.12
N LYS A 43 -6.05 18.05 -25.47
CA LYS A 43 -7.01 18.66 -24.53
C LYS A 43 -8.10 17.66 -24.12
N GLU A 44 -8.65 16.91 -25.07
CA GLU A 44 -9.64 15.87 -24.80
C GLU A 44 -9.06 14.76 -23.89
N GLU A 45 -7.80 14.35 -24.13
CA GLU A 45 -7.12 13.37 -23.27
C GLU A 45 -6.94 13.89 -21.84
N SER A 46 -6.56 15.16 -21.69
CA SER A 46 -6.36 15.82 -20.40
C SER A 46 -7.66 15.90 -19.59
N GLU A 47 -8.75 16.32 -20.23
CA GLU A 47 -10.09 16.37 -19.61
C GLU A 47 -10.58 14.99 -19.18
N MET A 48 -10.32 13.97 -20.01
CA MET A 48 -10.64 12.58 -19.71
C MET A 48 -9.92 12.08 -18.45
N LYS A 49 -8.62 12.37 -18.30
CA LYS A 49 -7.84 11.97 -17.12
C LYS A 49 -8.38 12.58 -15.83
N VAL A 50 -8.70 13.88 -15.85
CA VAL A 50 -9.33 14.60 -14.74
C VAL A 50 -10.66 13.96 -14.35
N LEU A 51 -11.51 13.65 -15.35
CA LEU A 51 -12.82 13.06 -15.12
C LEU A 51 -12.74 11.67 -14.48
N TYR A 52 -11.84 10.80 -14.93
CA TYR A 52 -11.65 9.48 -14.33
C TYR A 52 -11.10 9.54 -12.91
N LEU A 53 -10.13 10.43 -12.66
CA LEU A 53 -9.59 10.62 -11.31
C LEU A 53 -10.69 11.11 -10.36
N ARG A 54 -11.45 12.12 -10.77
CA ARG A 54 -12.56 12.64 -9.98
C ARG A 54 -13.56 11.53 -9.65
N HIS A 55 -14.00 10.78 -10.65
CA HIS A 55 -14.93 9.66 -10.44
C HIS A 55 -14.36 8.60 -9.47
N LEU A 56 -13.06 8.28 -9.57
CA LEU A 56 -12.41 7.32 -8.70
C LEU A 56 -12.35 7.80 -7.25
N LEU A 57 -11.96 9.07 -7.02
CA LEU A 57 -11.85 9.66 -5.69
C LEU A 57 -13.22 9.84 -5.02
N GLU A 58 -14.25 10.20 -5.78
CA GLU A 58 -15.63 10.31 -5.28
C GLU A 58 -16.22 8.94 -4.89
N LYS A 59 -15.84 7.89 -5.60
CA LYS A 59 -16.36 6.54 -5.38
C LYS A 59 -15.79 5.85 -4.14
N ASP A 60 -14.47 5.90 -3.97
CA ASP A 60 -13.79 5.25 -2.85
C ASP A 60 -12.46 5.94 -2.52
N LEU A 61 -12.56 7.06 -1.81
CA LEU A 61 -11.41 7.86 -1.41
C LEU A 61 -10.44 7.07 -0.53
N LYS A 62 -10.94 6.19 0.36
CA LYS A 62 -10.10 5.40 1.28
C LYS A 62 -9.25 4.39 0.51
N ALA A 63 -9.83 3.68 -0.47
CA ALA A 63 -9.05 2.75 -1.28
C ALA A 63 -8.03 3.47 -2.18
N ALA A 64 -8.38 4.64 -2.71
CA ALA A 64 -7.46 5.46 -3.49
C ALA A 64 -6.28 5.95 -2.64
N ASP A 65 -6.56 6.46 -1.44
CA ASP A 65 -5.57 6.92 -0.46
C ASP A 65 -4.64 5.79 -0.03
N PHE A 66 -5.19 4.61 0.26
CA PHE A 66 -4.38 3.44 0.61
C PHE A 66 -3.46 3.03 -0.55
N LYS A 67 -4.00 2.94 -1.77
CA LYS A 67 -3.20 2.59 -2.96
C LYS A 67 -2.06 3.58 -3.18
N TRP A 68 -2.34 4.87 -3.01
CA TRP A 68 -1.34 5.93 -3.09
C TRP A 68 -0.29 5.84 -1.98
N SER A 69 -0.70 5.53 -0.75
CA SER A 69 0.19 5.33 0.39
C SER A 69 1.15 4.15 0.18
N LEU A 70 0.68 3.05 -0.41
CA LEU A 70 1.53 1.90 -0.76
C LEU A 70 2.56 2.27 -1.84
N PHE A 71 2.16 3.06 -2.83
CA PHE A 71 3.06 3.57 -3.86
C PHE A 71 4.16 4.46 -3.24
N ILE A 72 3.82 5.38 -2.34
CA ILE A 72 4.79 6.25 -1.68
C ILE A 72 5.74 5.45 -0.78
N ALA A 73 5.23 4.47 -0.03
CA ALA A 73 6.06 3.57 0.76
C ALA A 73 7.14 2.87 -0.11
N ALA A 74 6.75 2.44 -1.31
CA ALA A 74 7.67 1.85 -2.28
C ALA A 74 8.66 2.85 -2.90
N CYS A 75 8.30 4.13 -3.04
CA CYS A 75 9.19 5.19 -3.53
C CYS A 75 10.27 5.60 -2.52
N HIS A 76 9.96 5.55 -1.22
CA HIS A 76 10.85 6.01 -0.16
C HIS A 76 11.76 4.92 0.42
N THR A 77 11.56 3.65 0.07
CA THR A 77 12.47 2.58 0.49
C THR A 77 13.79 2.60 -0.28
N TYR A 78 14.86 2.15 0.38
CA TYR A 78 16.15 1.89 -0.27
C TYR A 78 16.09 0.68 -1.23
N ARG A 79 15.07 -0.18 -1.10
CA ARG A 79 14.86 -1.39 -1.93
C ARG A 79 13.99 -1.13 -3.17
N LEU A 80 14.02 0.10 -3.69
CA LEU A 80 13.13 0.58 -4.73
C LEU A 80 13.08 -0.31 -5.98
N ASP A 81 14.20 -0.92 -6.38
CA ASP A 81 14.24 -1.77 -7.58
C ASP A 81 13.39 -3.05 -7.47
N THR A 82 13.09 -3.47 -6.25
CA THR A 82 12.23 -4.62 -5.97
C THR A 82 10.81 -4.20 -5.55
N CYS A 83 10.70 -3.11 -4.80
CA CYS A 83 9.46 -2.65 -4.20
C CYS A 83 8.62 -1.76 -5.15
N LEU A 84 9.26 -0.87 -5.92
CA LEU A 84 8.61 0.08 -6.81
C LEU A 84 8.42 -0.53 -8.20
N LYS A 85 7.62 -1.59 -8.24
CA LYS A 85 7.20 -2.27 -9.47
C LYS A 85 5.66 -2.34 -9.47
N PRO A 86 4.97 -1.87 -10.52
CA PRO A 86 5.50 -1.21 -11.70
C PRO A 86 6.05 0.19 -11.37
N PHE A 87 6.92 0.69 -12.25
CA PHE A 87 7.53 2.01 -12.14
C PHE A 87 6.86 2.99 -13.13
N PRO A 88 6.60 4.26 -12.75
CA PRO A 88 5.94 5.22 -13.63
C PRO A 88 6.82 5.57 -14.85
N PRO A 89 6.36 5.30 -16.08
CA PRO A 89 7.18 5.41 -17.28
C PRO A 89 7.59 6.86 -17.58
N MET A 90 6.82 7.86 -17.14
CA MET A 90 7.19 9.27 -17.32
C MET A 90 8.44 9.70 -16.52
N TYR A 91 8.92 8.87 -15.60
CA TYR A 91 10.17 9.07 -14.87
C TYR A 91 11.29 8.15 -15.37
N ILE A 92 11.17 7.61 -16.59
CA ILE A 92 12.25 6.85 -17.23
C ILE A 92 12.81 7.71 -18.36
N LYS A 93 14.10 8.06 -18.27
CA LYS A 93 14.83 8.84 -19.27
C LYS A 93 16.02 8.02 -19.73
N ASN A 94 16.10 7.70 -21.03
CA ASN A 94 17.18 6.88 -21.59
C ASN A 94 17.42 5.58 -20.81
N GLU A 95 16.33 4.86 -20.50
CA GLU A 95 16.34 3.62 -19.69
C GLU A 95 16.78 3.77 -18.22
N ILE A 96 17.09 5.00 -17.78
CA ILE A 96 17.45 5.33 -16.40
C ILE A 96 16.22 5.85 -15.66
N LYS A 97 15.98 5.33 -14.46
CA LYS A 97 14.89 5.76 -13.58
C LYS A 97 15.27 7.05 -12.84
N ASP A 98 14.50 8.11 -13.05
CA ASP A 98 14.59 9.41 -12.37
C ASP A 98 13.85 9.35 -11.01
N ILE A 99 14.47 8.72 -10.03
CA ILE A 99 13.89 8.52 -8.69
C ILE A 99 13.74 9.85 -7.94
N ASP A 100 14.71 10.74 -8.07
CA ASP A 100 14.69 12.04 -7.39
C ASP A 100 13.61 12.94 -7.96
N GLY A 101 13.44 12.96 -9.29
CA GLY A 101 12.33 13.63 -9.94
C GLY A 101 10.97 13.09 -9.49
N LEU A 102 10.84 11.77 -9.35
CA LEU A 102 9.61 11.14 -8.85
C LEU A 102 9.31 11.54 -7.40
N ARG A 103 10.30 11.50 -6.50
CA ARG A 103 10.13 11.88 -5.09
C ARG A 103 9.73 13.35 -4.95
N LYS A 104 10.37 14.25 -5.71
CA LYS A 104 9.99 15.66 -5.76
C LYS A 104 8.55 15.84 -6.23
N ALA A 105 8.13 15.12 -7.27
CA ALA A 105 6.75 15.19 -7.75
C ALA A 105 5.71 14.74 -6.70
N ILE A 106 6.05 13.73 -5.90
CA ILE A 106 5.20 13.25 -4.79
C ILE A 106 5.01 14.33 -3.72
N GLU A 107 6.04 15.13 -3.42
CA GLU A 107 5.96 16.21 -2.42
C GLU A 107 4.96 17.32 -2.81
N TYR A 108 4.74 17.56 -4.10
CA TYR A 108 3.78 18.54 -4.60
C TYR A 108 2.32 18.04 -4.62
N ILE A 109 2.08 16.77 -4.31
CA ILE A 109 0.73 16.20 -4.30
C ILE A 109 0.11 16.40 -2.90
N PRO A 110 -0.94 17.24 -2.76
CA PRO A 110 -1.61 17.44 -1.48
C PRO A 110 -2.44 16.21 -1.11
N PRO A 111 -2.98 16.14 0.14
CA PRO A 111 -3.96 15.14 0.54
C PRO A 111 -5.05 14.91 -0.53
N LEU A 112 -5.45 13.65 -0.77
CA LEU A 112 -6.36 13.33 -1.88
C LEU A 112 -7.76 13.95 -1.72
N SER A 113 -8.14 14.29 -0.48
CA SER A 113 -9.35 15.07 -0.21
C SER A 113 -9.30 16.48 -0.81
N ILE A 114 -8.11 17.13 -0.81
CA ILE A 114 -7.87 18.43 -1.44
C ILE A 114 -7.83 18.25 -2.96
N VAL A 115 -7.11 17.23 -3.45
CA VAL A 115 -7.08 16.91 -4.89
C VAL A 115 -8.50 16.72 -5.43
N ALA A 116 -9.38 16.01 -4.71
CA ALA A 116 -10.76 15.80 -5.14
C ALA A 116 -11.58 17.10 -5.24
N GLN A 117 -11.22 18.15 -4.48
CA GLN A 117 -11.82 19.47 -4.60
C GLN A 117 -11.26 20.22 -5.81
N GLU A 118 -9.93 20.20 -5.97
CA GLU A 118 -9.22 20.87 -7.07
C GLU A 118 -9.60 20.32 -8.45
N LEU A 119 -9.87 19.02 -8.55
CA LEU A 119 -10.33 18.38 -9.80
C LEU A 119 -11.72 18.88 -10.26
N LYS A 120 -12.42 19.71 -9.47
CA LYS A 120 -13.67 20.36 -9.87
C LYS A 120 -13.44 21.71 -10.54
N GLU A 121 -12.25 22.29 -10.38
CA GLU A 121 -11.89 23.57 -10.96
C GLU A 121 -11.70 23.45 -12.49
N PRO A 122 -12.15 24.45 -13.27
CA PRO A 122 -11.92 24.45 -14.71
C PRO A 122 -10.42 24.58 -15.00
N ASN A 123 -9.94 23.87 -16.03
CA ASN A 123 -8.55 23.91 -16.50
C ASN A 123 -7.48 23.56 -15.44
N VAL A 124 -7.83 22.77 -14.40
CA VAL A 124 -6.87 22.32 -13.37
C VAL A 124 -5.65 21.57 -13.95
N TYR A 125 -5.80 20.98 -15.14
CA TYR A 125 -4.70 20.29 -15.82
C TYR A 125 -3.57 21.26 -16.23
N ASP A 126 -3.89 22.51 -16.57
CA ASP A 126 -2.88 23.49 -17.00
C ASP A 126 -1.94 23.87 -15.84
N THR A 127 -2.45 23.87 -14.61
CA THR A 127 -1.68 24.22 -13.41
C THR A 127 -1.07 23.00 -12.72
N LYS A 128 -1.74 21.84 -12.76
CA LYS A 128 -1.37 20.63 -12.01
C LYS A 128 -1.13 19.38 -12.87
N GLY A 129 -0.88 19.56 -14.16
CA GLY A 129 -0.75 18.46 -15.13
C GLY A 129 0.17 17.34 -14.67
N SER A 130 1.38 17.64 -14.21
CA SER A 130 2.33 16.63 -13.73
C SER A 130 1.79 15.78 -12.56
N SER A 131 1.11 16.41 -11.60
CA SER A 131 0.49 15.73 -10.46
C SER A 131 -0.68 14.86 -10.90
N ILE A 132 -1.50 15.37 -11.82
CA ILE A 132 -2.64 14.65 -12.40
C ILE A 132 -2.15 13.44 -13.20
N GLU A 133 -1.09 13.59 -13.99
CA GLU A 133 -0.49 12.50 -14.76
C GLU A 133 0.01 11.35 -13.86
N LEU A 134 0.74 11.68 -12.79
CA LEU A 134 1.25 10.68 -11.85
C LEU A 134 0.11 9.99 -11.10
N LEU A 135 -0.85 10.75 -10.58
CA LEU A 135 -2.02 10.21 -9.89
C LEU A 135 -2.87 9.34 -10.83
N PHE A 136 -3.10 9.80 -12.06
CA PHE A 136 -3.84 9.05 -13.07
C PHE A 136 -3.12 7.73 -13.37
N TRP A 137 -1.79 7.77 -13.53
CA TRP A 137 -1.01 6.57 -13.76
C TRP A 137 -1.17 5.57 -12.60
N VAL A 138 -0.93 5.99 -11.35
CA VAL A 138 -1.00 5.09 -10.18
C VAL A 138 -2.42 4.61 -9.90
N LEU A 139 -3.39 5.52 -9.82
CA LEU A 139 -4.74 5.19 -9.36
C LEU A 139 -5.60 4.60 -10.47
N VAL A 140 -5.45 5.08 -11.70
CA VAL A 140 -6.33 4.76 -12.82
C VAL A 140 -5.69 3.81 -13.84
N LYS A 141 -4.45 4.04 -14.29
CA LYS A 141 -3.83 3.23 -15.35
C LYS A 141 -3.42 1.85 -14.84
N LEU A 142 -2.92 1.75 -13.61
CA LEU A 142 -2.61 0.49 -12.94
C LEU A 142 -3.88 -0.26 -12.46
N ARG A 143 -4.80 -0.52 -13.39
CA ARG A 143 -6.16 -1.03 -13.15
C ARG A 143 -6.23 -2.55 -12.98
N ASP A 144 -5.13 -3.27 -13.17
CA ASP A 144 -5.09 -4.73 -13.14
C ASP A 144 -5.62 -5.28 -11.80
N MET A 145 -5.32 -4.58 -10.71
CA MET A 145 -5.85 -4.91 -9.38
C MET A 145 -6.61 -3.72 -8.80
N ARG A 146 -7.93 -3.89 -8.66
CA ARG A 146 -8.80 -2.89 -8.03
C ARG A 146 -8.84 -3.14 -6.53
N ILE A 147 -8.43 -2.14 -5.76
CA ILE A 147 -8.57 -2.11 -4.31
C ILE A 147 -9.93 -1.46 -4.00
N LYS A 148 -10.69 -2.05 -3.08
CA LYS A 148 -11.98 -1.53 -2.60
C LYS A 148 -12.03 -1.59 -1.09
N THR A 149 -12.53 -0.56 -0.43
CA THR A 149 -12.75 -0.60 1.01
C THR A 149 -13.88 -1.57 1.36
N VAL A 150 -13.65 -2.39 2.38
CA VAL A 150 -14.65 -3.28 2.96
C VAL A 150 -15.32 -2.57 4.14
N ASN A 151 -16.65 -2.57 4.16
CA ASN A 151 -17.42 -1.99 5.28
C ASN A 151 -17.09 -2.73 6.60
N LYS A 152 -17.03 -1.98 7.71
CA LYS A 152 -16.73 -2.48 9.06
C LYS A 152 -17.64 -3.65 9.46
N ASP A 153 -18.91 -3.61 9.09
CA ASP A 153 -19.88 -4.68 9.38
C ASP A 153 -19.48 -6.03 8.75
N CYS A 154 -18.72 -5.99 7.65
CA CYS A 154 -18.24 -7.19 6.97
C CYS A 154 -16.86 -7.65 7.47
N HIS A 155 -16.18 -6.92 8.35
CA HIS A 155 -14.81 -7.26 8.77
C HIS A 155 -14.74 -8.63 9.44
N GLU A 156 -15.66 -8.92 10.33
CA GLU A 156 -15.72 -10.21 11.03
C GLU A 156 -15.93 -11.36 10.03
N SER A 157 -16.78 -11.18 9.02
CA SER A 157 -17.02 -12.18 7.98
C SER A 157 -15.77 -12.48 7.13
N VAL A 158 -14.89 -11.49 6.95
CA VAL A 158 -13.62 -11.66 6.24
C VAL A 158 -12.64 -12.44 7.11
N LEU A 159 -12.51 -12.09 8.38
CA LEU A 159 -11.59 -12.74 9.32
C LEU A 159 -11.99 -14.20 9.61
N LYS A 160 -13.30 -14.49 9.68
CA LYS A 160 -13.84 -15.86 9.85
C LYS A 160 -13.56 -16.80 8.68
N ARG A 161 -13.02 -16.32 7.55
CA ARG A 161 -12.61 -17.19 6.43
C ARG A 161 -11.39 -18.05 6.75
N VAL A 162 -10.63 -17.65 7.76
CA VAL A 162 -9.51 -18.42 8.29
C VAL A 162 -9.89 -18.93 9.67
N ASN A 163 -9.68 -20.22 9.91
CA ASN A 163 -9.85 -20.82 11.22
C ASN A 163 -8.64 -20.50 12.09
N SER A 164 -8.55 -19.26 12.58
CA SER A 164 -7.53 -18.80 13.52
C SER A 164 -7.95 -19.16 14.94
N GLU A 165 -7.06 -19.80 15.70
CA GLU A 165 -7.28 -20.17 17.10
C GLU A 165 -6.86 -19.05 18.06
N LEU A 166 -5.92 -18.21 17.63
CA LEU A 166 -5.35 -17.15 18.46
C LEU A 166 -6.10 -15.83 18.30
N THR A 167 -6.55 -15.27 19.42
CA THR A 167 -7.13 -13.92 19.45
C THR A 167 -6.02 -12.88 19.34
N VAL A 168 -6.16 -11.97 18.38
CA VAL A 168 -5.25 -10.83 18.17
C VAL A 168 -6.03 -9.54 17.99
N ALA A 169 -5.31 -8.40 18.05
CA ALA A 169 -5.89 -7.11 17.71
C ALA A 169 -6.48 -7.16 16.29
N ALA A 170 -7.74 -6.75 16.16
CA ALA A 170 -8.41 -6.68 14.87
C ALA A 170 -7.84 -5.51 14.04
N PRO A 171 -7.71 -5.68 12.70
CA PRO A 171 -7.38 -4.57 11.82
C PRO A 171 -8.49 -3.52 11.86
N ASN A 172 -8.12 -2.23 11.82
CA ASN A 172 -9.11 -1.14 11.77
C ASN A 172 -9.61 -0.85 10.35
N LEU A 173 -8.87 -1.31 9.34
CA LEU A 173 -9.21 -1.15 7.93
C LEU A 173 -9.02 -2.47 7.20
N ILE A 174 -9.97 -2.82 6.34
CA ILE A 174 -9.86 -3.97 5.43
C ILE A 174 -10.15 -3.51 4.02
N PHE A 175 -9.29 -3.89 3.09
CA PHE A 175 -9.47 -3.64 1.67
C PHE A 175 -9.58 -4.97 0.93
N GLN A 176 -10.54 -5.07 0.02
CA GLN A 176 -10.66 -6.17 -0.91
C GLN A 176 -9.82 -5.90 -2.15
N VAL A 177 -9.09 -6.93 -2.57
CA VAL A 177 -8.26 -6.92 -3.77
C VAL A 177 -9.00 -7.72 -4.84
N ALA A 178 -9.47 -7.03 -5.87
CA ALA A 178 -10.28 -7.61 -6.95
C ALA A 178 -9.53 -7.58 -8.28
N SER A 179 -9.27 -8.76 -8.84
CA SER A 179 -8.69 -8.93 -10.17
C SER A 179 -9.76 -8.88 -11.24
N SER A 180 -9.47 -8.23 -12.37
CA SER A 180 -10.30 -8.40 -13.57
C SER A 180 -10.24 -9.86 -14.03
N LYS A 181 -11.40 -10.41 -14.45
CA LYS A 181 -11.50 -11.78 -14.98
C LYS A 181 -10.67 -12.00 -16.25
N LEU A 182 -10.31 -10.90 -16.93
CA LEU A 182 -9.60 -10.90 -18.21
C LEU A 182 -8.07 -10.96 -18.04
N ILE A 183 -7.56 -10.84 -16.81
CA ILE A 183 -6.12 -10.87 -16.55
C ILE A 183 -5.63 -12.31 -16.64
N SER A 184 -4.55 -12.51 -17.40
CA SER A 184 -3.95 -13.84 -17.63
C SER A 184 -3.61 -14.58 -16.34
N ALA A 185 -3.11 -13.88 -15.31
CA ALA A 185 -2.84 -14.47 -14.00
C ALA A 185 -4.11 -14.97 -13.29
N GLU A 186 -5.20 -14.20 -13.32
CA GLU A 186 -6.48 -14.60 -12.73
C GLU A 186 -7.11 -15.78 -13.49
N GLN A 187 -6.96 -15.81 -14.82
CA GLN A 187 -7.40 -16.93 -15.65
C GLN A 187 -6.60 -18.21 -15.33
N ARG A 188 -5.28 -18.12 -15.25
CA ARG A 188 -4.39 -19.23 -14.88
C ARG A 188 -4.76 -19.79 -13.50
N TRP A 189 -4.90 -18.92 -12.49
CA TRP A 189 -5.30 -19.34 -11.15
C TRP A 189 -6.65 -20.07 -11.16
N ARG A 190 -7.66 -19.55 -11.89
CA ARG A 190 -8.97 -20.19 -11.99
C ARG A 190 -8.93 -21.54 -12.69
N GLN A 191 -8.08 -21.70 -13.70
CA GLN A 191 -7.90 -22.97 -14.38
C GLN A 191 -7.28 -24.01 -13.44
N LEU A 192 -6.24 -23.62 -12.70
CA LEU A 192 -5.59 -24.47 -11.69
C LEU A 192 -6.51 -24.81 -10.52
N ALA A 193 -7.42 -23.90 -10.15
CA ALA A 193 -8.37 -24.13 -9.06
C ALA A 193 -9.47 -25.14 -9.42
N LYS A 194 -9.69 -25.44 -10.72
CA LYS A 194 -10.72 -26.41 -11.13
C LYS A 194 -10.39 -27.80 -10.57
N GLY A 195 -11.31 -28.39 -9.83
CA GLY A 195 -11.14 -29.71 -9.22
C GLY A 195 -10.33 -29.71 -7.92
N HIS A 196 -9.94 -28.54 -7.43
CA HIS A 196 -9.23 -28.38 -6.15
C HIS A 196 -10.04 -27.55 -5.15
N ASN A 197 -9.97 -27.91 -3.88
CA ASN A 197 -10.48 -27.06 -2.80
C ASN A 197 -9.54 -25.88 -2.58
N THR A 198 -10.07 -24.73 -2.14
CA THR A 198 -9.26 -23.58 -1.73
C THR A 198 -9.43 -23.29 -0.25
N PHE A 199 -8.42 -22.65 0.34
CA PHE A 199 -8.43 -22.21 1.72
C PHE A 199 -7.77 -20.83 1.84
N TYR A 200 -7.96 -20.16 2.97
CA TYR A 200 -7.40 -18.85 3.22
C TYR A 200 -6.24 -18.92 4.21
N ALA A 201 -5.23 -18.07 4.02
CA ALA A 201 -4.08 -17.95 4.90
C ALA A 201 -3.52 -16.52 4.88
N TYR A 202 -2.88 -16.11 5.97
CA TYR A 202 -2.27 -14.80 6.14
C TYR A 202 -0.82 -14.78 5.64
N HIS A 203 -0.42 -13.65 5.08
CA HIS A 203 0.96 -13.35 4.70
C HIS A 203 1.37 -12.00 5.29
N GLY A 204 2.41 -12.00 6.12
CA GLY A 204 2.99 -10.76 6.63
C GLY A 204 4.10 -10.22 5.75
N SER A 205 4.12 -8.92 5.52
CA SER A 205 5.18 -8.26 4.76
C SER A 205 5.38 -6.81 5.21
N ARG A 206 6.55 -6.24 4.91
CA ARG A 206 6.79 -4.81 5.11
C ARG A 206 5.93 -3.98 4.17
N LEU A 207 5.46 -2.82 4.62
CA LEU A 207 4.52 -1.96 3.90
C LEU A 207 4.98 -1.64 2.47
N GLU A 208 6.26 -1.29 2.30
CA GLU A 208 6.82 -0.91 0.99
C GLU A 208 6.78 -2.04 -0.06
N ASN A 209 6.62 -3.30 0.35
CA ASN A 209 6.53 -4.42 -0.58
C ASN A 209 5.15 -4.51 -1.23
N PHE A 210 4.11 -3.95 -0.59
CA PHE A 210 2.72 -4.17 -0.99
C PHE A 210 2.35 -3.54 -2.35
N HIS A 211 3.03 -2.49 -2.79
CA HIS A 211 2.87 -1.98 -4.15
C HIS A 211 3.18 -3.06 -5.21
N SER A 212 4.38 -3.66 -5.13
CA SER A 212 4.79 -4.76 -6.00
C SER A 212 3.92 -6.00 -5.84
N ILE A 213 3.63 -6.38 -4.60
CA ILE A 213 2.83 -7.57 -4.28
C ILE A 213 1.41 -7.47 -4.86
N ILE A 214 0.78 -6.28 -4.84
CA ILE A 214 -0.57 -6.11 -5.42
C ILE A 214 -0.54 -6.24 -6.93
N HIS A 215 0.50 -5.73 -7.60
CA HIS A 215 0.55 -5.70 -9.06
C HIS A 215 1.12 -6.98 -9.69
N TYR A 216 2.05 -7.64 -9.03
CA TYR A 216 2.72 -8.85 -9.53
C TYR A 216 2.41 -10.11 -8.73
N GLY A 217 1.63 -10.01 -7.66
CA GLY A 217 1.40 -11.13 -6.74
C GLY A 217 2.59 -11.41 -5.83
N LEU A 218 2.45 -12.43 -4.98
CA LEU A 218 3.55 -12.90 -4.15
C LEU A 218 4.54 -13.70 -5.00
N GLN A 219 5.81 -13.32 -4.94
CA GLN A 219 6.88 -13.91 -5.74
C GLN A 219 7.82 -14.69 -4.82
N GLN A 220 7.89 -16.01 -4.98
CA GLN A 220 8.75 -16.87 -4.16
C GLN A 220 10.20 -16.39 -4.09
N HIS A 221 10.80 -15.96 -5.20
CA HIS A 221 12.19 -15.52 -5.24
C HIS A 221 12.44 -14.17 -4.54
N LEU A 222 11.39 -13.41 -4.23
CA LEU A 222 11.46 -12.19 -3.42
C LEU A 222 11.13 -12.44 -1.95
N CYS A 223 10.65 -13.64 -1.61
CA CYS A 223 10.48 -14.07 -0.23
C CYS A 223 11.85 -14.42 0.36
N LYS A 224 12.06 -14.06 1.64
CA LYS A 224 13.27 -14.47 2.35
C LYS A 224 13.27 -15.99 2.50
N GLU A 225 14.40 -16.62 2.16
CA GLU A 225 14.62 -18.02 2.50
C GLU A 225 14.54 -18.19 4.02
N SER A 226 13.94 -19.29 4.45
CA SER A 226 13.74 -19.62 5.84
C SER A 226 14.09 -21.08 6.07
N LEU A 227 14.18 -21.47 7.34
CA LEU A 227 14.65 -22.79 7.77
C LEU A 227 13.86 -23.94 7.11
N PHE A 228 12.61 -23.71 6.76
CA PHE A 228 11.70 -24.72 6.22
C PHE A 228 11.69 -24.79 4.69
N GLY A 229 12.72 -24.27 4.02
CA GLY A 229 12.90 -24.34 2.56
C GLY A 229 12.47 -23.07 1.83
N LYS A 230 12.51 -23.12 0.49
CA LYS A 230 12.16 -21.99 -0.37
C LYS A 230 10.67 -22.00 -0.68
N GLY A 231 10.02 -20.84 -0.65
CA GLY A 231 8.60 -20.72 -0.96
C GLY A 231 7.98 -19.44 -0.42
N ILE A 232 6.70 -19.26 -0.71
CA ILE A 232 5.88 -18.20 -0.12
C ILE A 232 5.33 -18.72 1.20
N TYR A 233 5.77 -18.08 2.29
CA TYR A 233 5.36 -18.43 3.64
C TYR A 233 4.03 -17.76 4.01
N LEU A 234 3.08 -18.58 4.43
CA LEU A 234 1.76 -18.17 4.88
C LEU A 234 1.43 -18.86 6.21
N SER A 235 0.44 -18.36 6.93
CA SER A 235 -0.05 -18.99 8.16
C SER A 235 -1.56 -18.94 8.29
N SER A 236 -2.16 -19.96 8.91
CA SER A 236 -3.57 -19.91 9.34
C SER A 236 -3.78 -19.02 10.58
N GLU A 237 -2.72 -18.56 11.23
CA GLU A 237 -2.80 -17.66 12.39
C GLU A 237 -2.37 -16.24 12.03
N LEU A 238 -3.24 -15.26 12.30
CA LEU A 238 -2.90 -13.85 12.09
C LEU A 238 -1.76 -13.41 13.00
N ALA A 239 -1.73 -13.92 14.24
CA ALA A 239 -0.67 -13.68 15.23
C ALA A 239 0.74 -13.99 14.70
N VAL A 240 0.86 -15.02 13.86
CA VAL A 240 2.13 -15.46 13.27
C VAL A 240 2.58 -14.52 12.16
N SER A 241 1.66 -13.90 11.43
CA SER A 241 1.97 -13.00 10.31
C SER A 241 2.25 -11.56 10.74
N LEU A 242 1.73 -11.12 11.90
CA LEU A 242 1.89 -9.76 12.40
C LEU A 242 3.36 -9.34 12.62
N PRO A 243 4.26 -10.15 13.22
CA PRO A 243 5.67 -9.80 13.40
C PRO A 243 6.41 -9.54 12.07
N TYR A 244 5.97 -10.14 10.97
CA TYR A 244 6.53 -9.91 9.63
C TYR A 244 5.96 -8.64 8.96
N SER A 245 5.01 -7.98 9.60
CA SER A 245 4.32 -6.79 9.13
C SER A 245 4.56 -5.61 10.07
N PRO A 246 5.83 -5.16 10.22
CA PRO A 246 6.12 -4.00 11.06
C PRO A 246 5.42 -2.76 10.51
N VAL A 247 5.16 -1.79 11.39
CA VAL A 247 4.67 -0.47 10.99
C VAL A 247 5.68 0.18 10.04
N GLY A 248 5.20 0.65 8.90
CA GLY A 248 5.97 1.41 7.91
C GLY A 248 5.34 2.76 7.63
N TYR A 249 6.15 3.66 7.09
CA TYR A 249 5.69 4.96 6.61
C TYR A 249 5.01 4.80 5.25
N GLY A 250 3.73 5.19 5.17
CA GLY A 250 2.94 5.25 3.95
C GLY A 250 3.04 6.62 3.30
N TRP A 251 2.20 7.56 3.75
CA TRP A 251 2.16 8.93 3.23
C TRP A 251 1.69 9.93 4.29
N GLY A 252 2.44 11.02 4.48
CA GLY A 252 2.10 12.06 5.45
C GLY A 252 0.76 12.77 5.19
N GLY A 253 0.30 12.82 3.93
CA GLY A 253 -1.00 13.38 3.57
C GLY A 253 -2.17 12.38 3.59
N SER A 254 -1.93 11.15 4.07
CA SER A 254 -2.92 10.07 4.06
C SER A 254 -4.07 10.34 5.03
N LEU A 255 -5.29 10.20 4.52
CA LEU A 255 -6.54 10.12 5.30
C LEU A 255 -6.50 8.97 6.33
N LEU A 256 -5.74 7.92 6.04
CA LEU A 256 -5.71 6.71 6.84
C LEU A 256 -4.67 6.78 7.95
N GLY A 257 -3.75 7.75 7.90
CA GLY A 257 -2.62 7.91 8.82
C GLY A 257 -1.28 7.69 8.12
N SER A 258 -0.24 8.37 8.60
CA SER A 258 1.11 8.31 8.01
C SER A 258 1.79 6.95 8.18
N ASP A 259 1.50 6.27 9.28
CA ASP A 259 2.16 5.05 9.70
C ASP A 259 1.16 3.90 9.77
N MET A 260 1.44 2.84 9.03
CA MET A 260 0.54 1.70 8.91
C MET A 260 1.30 0.37 8.80
N SER A 261 0.68 -0.69 9.30
CA SER A 261 1.08 -2.08 9.07
C SER A 261 0.03 -2.76 8.19
N CYS A 262 0.47 -3.70 7.35
CA CYS A 262 -0.39 -4.37 6.38
C CYS A 262 -0.10 -5.88 6.35
N VAL A 263 -1.14 -6.69 6.43
CA VAL A 263 -1.10 -8.16 6.28
C VAL A 263 -1.97 -8.54 5.09
N ALA A 264 -1.46 -9.38 4.19
CA ALA A 264 -2.27 -9.94 3.12
C ALA A 264 -3.07 -11.15 3.63
N LEU A 265 -4.35 -11.21 3.25
CA LEU A 265 -5.17 -12.41 3.35
C LEU A 265 -5.27 -13.03 1.96
N CYS A 266 -4.62 -14.18 1.82
CA CYS A 266 -4.45 -14.89 0.58
C CYS A 266 -5.45 -16.05 0.48
N GLU A 267 -5.85 -16.35 -0.76
CA GLU A 267 -6.57 -17.57 -1.10
C GLU A 267 -5.60 -18.51 -1.83
N VAL A 268 -5.54 -19.76 -1.36
CA VAL A 268 -4.56 -20.76 -1.78
C VAL A 268 -5.28 -21.99 -2.29
N ILE A 269 -4.81 -22.53 -3.42
CA ILE A 269 -5.30 -23.79 -3.98
C ILE A 269 -4.68 -24.95 -3.20
N ASN A 270 -5.51 -25.89 -2.75
CA ASN A 270 -5.03 -27.12 -2.10
C ASN A 270 -4.42 -28.07 -3.14
N HIS A 271 -3.13 -27.88 -3.38
CA HIS A 271 -2.33 -28.58 -4.40
C HIS A 271 -1.11 -29.29 -3.76
N PRO A 272 -0.55 -30.36 -4.36
CA PRO A 272 0.65 -31.03 -3.85
C PRO A 272 1.89 -30.13 -3.67
N ASP A 273 1.98 -29.06 -4.46
CA ASP A 273 3.04 -28.04 -4.37
C ASP A 273 2.81 -27.02 -3.24
N VAL A 274 1.75 -27.19 -2.47
CA VAL A 274 1.52 -26.46 -1.22
C VAL A 274 1.83 -27.40 -0.07
N LYS A 275 2.88 -27.05 0.67
CA LYS A 275 3.32 -27.78 1.86
C LYS A 275 2.61 -27.23 3.09
N LEU A 276 1.99 -28.12 3.87
CA LEU A 276 1.17 -27.79 5.02
C LEU A 276 1.82 -28.39 6.27
N GLY A 277 1.90 -27.65 7.36
CA GLY A 277 2.40 -28.21 8.62
C GLY A 277 1.41 -29.18 9.28
N ASP A 278 0.11 -28.90 9.16
CA ASP A 278 -0.95 -29.64 9.86
C ASP A 278 -1.27 -31.02 9.23
N THR A 279 -0.44 -31.52 8.30
CA THR A 279 -0.65 -32.81 7.63
C THR A 279 0.37 -33.87 8.04
N ASN A 280 -0.13 -35.08 8.31
CA ASN A 280 0.73 -36.24 8.57
C ASN A 280 1.38 -36.81 7.30
N ASN A 281 0.96 -36.34 6.11
CA ASN A 281 1.52 -36.80 4.85
C ASN A 281 2.92 -36.21 4.63
N SER A 282 3.96 -37.06 4.71
CA SER A 282 5.37 -36.69 4.53
C SER A 282 5.66 -35.95 3.21
N ALA A 283 4.95 -36.27 2.12
CA ALA A 283 5.13 -35.60 0.83
C ALA A 283 4.60 -34.15 0.82
N ARG A 284 3.72 -33.83 1.79
CA ARG A 284 3.05 -32.53 1.91
C ARG A 284 3.45 -31.73 3.13
N ASN A 285 4.21 -32.29 4.08
CA ASN A 285 4.70 -31.56 5.25
C ASN A 285 6.20 -31.23 5.20
N LEU A 286 6.89 -31.63 4.12
CA LEU A 286 8.29 -31.33 3.90
C LEU A 286 8.44 -30.51 2.61
N ALA A 287 9.06 -29.34 2.72
CA ALA A 287 9.42 -28.55 1.54
C ALA A 287 10.78 -29.01 0.97
N PRO A 288 11.00 -28.82 -0.34
CA PRO A 288 12.32 -28.99 -0.92
C PRO A 288 13.35 -28.14 -0.19
N GLU A 289 14.54 -28.70 0.03
CA GLU A 289 15.67 -28.00 0.66
C GLU A 289 15.40 -27.50 2.09
N SER A 290 14.41 -28.06 2.78
CA SER A 290 14.16 -27.75 4.19
C SER A 290 15.29 -28.25 5.09
N ILE A 291 15.93 -27.34 5.81
CA ILE A 291 16.97 -27.63 6.81
C ILE A 291 16.34 -27.86 8.18
N GLY A 292 15.24 -27.15 8.47
CA GLY A 292 14.49 -27.22 9.73
C GLY A 292 13.55 -28.42 9.83
N GLY A 293 13.58 -29.34 8.87
CA GLY A 293 12.72 -30.52 8.84
C GLY A 293 11.29 -30.21 8.41
N LYS A 294 10.30 -30.75 9.13
CA LYS A 294 8.89 -30.60 8.77
C LYS A 294 8.43 -29.15 8.95
N VAL A 295 7.53 -28.70 8.08
CA VAL A 295 6.85 -27.41 8.20
C VAL A 295 6.08 -27.38 9.53
N PRO A 296 6.23 -26.34 10.38
CA PRO A 296 5.53 -26.28 11.64
C PRO A 296 4.01 -26.18 11.46
N ASN A 297 3.26 -26.64 12.47
CA ASN A 297 1.81 -26.50 12.51
C ASN A 297 1.39 -25.04 12.26
N LYS A 298 0.23 -24.84 11.62
CA LYS A 298 -0.31 -23.55 11.21
C LYS A 298 0.49 -22.78 10.15
N TYR A 299 1.63 -23.28 9.70
CA TYR A 299 2.33 -22.72 8.53
C TYR A 299 1.95 -23.47 7.27
N CYS A 300 1.93 -22.74 6.15
CA CYS A 300 1.99 -23.33 4.84
C CYS A 300 2.98 -22.62 3.93
N ILE A 301 3.62 -23.41 3.07
CA ILE A 301 4.65 -22.95 2.13
C ILE A 301 4.15 -23.26 0.73
N VAL A 302 3.98 -22.22 -0.07
CA VAL A 302 3.55 -22.35 -1.47
C VAL A 302 4.78 -22.28 -2.37
N LEU A 303 5.01 -23.34 -3.16
CA LEU A 303 6.18 -23.47 -4.05
C LEU A 303 5.92 -22.93 -5.46
N ASN A 304 4.67 -22.63 -5.81
CA ASN A 304 4.31 -22.08 -7.11
C ASN A 304 3.46 -20.84 -6.92
N ASN A 305 3.94 -19.70 -7.43
CA ASN A 305 3.29 -18.40 -7.32
C ASN A 305 1.85 -18.41 -7.86
N ASP A 306 1.55 -19.25 -8.86
CA ASP A 306 0.22 -19.34 -9.48
C ASP A 306 -0.83 -20.02 -8.60
N LEU A 307 -0.43 -20.63 -7.46
CA LEU A 307 -1.35 -21.30 -6.53
C LEU A 307 -1.87 -20.39 -5.44
N VAL A 308 -1.36 -19.16 -5.34
CA VAL A 308 -1.74 -18.18 -4.32
C VAL A 308 -2.15 -16.87 -4.96
N ARG A 309 -3.21 -16.26 -4.44
CA ARG A 309 -3.61 -14.91 -4.81
C ARG A 309 -4.06 -14.13 -3.59
N ILE A 310 -3.95 -12.82 -3.67
CA ILE A 310 -4.35 -11.92 -2.58
C ILE A 310 -5.83 -11.58 -2.76
N ARG A 311 -6.61 -11.69 -1.70
CA ARG A 311 -8.04 -11.37 -1.71
C ARG A 311 -8.36 -10.17 -0.84
N TYR A 312 -7.65 -10.01 0.27
CA TYR A 312 -7.83 -8.85 1.15
C TYR A 312 -6.49 -8.37 1.70
N LEU A 313 -6.47 -7.10 2.10
CA LEU A 313 -5.38 -6.44 2.82
C LEU A 313 -5.95 -5.97 4.15
N LEU A 314 -5.39 -6.48 5.22
CA LEU A 314 -5.72 -6.13 6.60
C LEU A 314 -4.75 -5.05 7.05
N VAL A 315 -5.27 -3.86 7.36
CA VAL A 315 -4.44 -2.69 7.64
C VAL A 315 -4.66 -2.25 9.07
N TYR A 316 -3.55 -2.02 9.74
CA TYR A 316 -3.44 -1.47 11.08
C TYR A 316 -2.85 -0.07 10.96
N SER A 317 -3.71 0.94 11.06
CA SER A 317 -3.27 2.32 11.01
C SER A 317 -3.61 3.07 12.29
N GLN A 318 -2.78 4.03 12.67
CA GLN A 318 -3.15 4.96 13.74
C GLN A 318 -4.11 5.99 13.18
N GLU A 319 -5.37 5.96 13.62
CA GLU A 319 -6.37 6.96 13.20
C GLU A 319 -5.91 8.37 13.61
N PHE A 320 -5.57 9.22 12.64
CA PHE A 320 -5.56 10.67 12.82
C PHE A 320 -7.02 11.16 12.73
N GLY A 321 -7.76 11.07 13.83
CA GLY A 321 -9.17 11.49 13.84
C GLY A 321 -9.92 11.20 15.12
N CYS A 322 -9.55 10.13 15.83
CA CYS A 322 -9.66 10.18 17.28
C CYS A 322 -8.41 10.95 17.73
N LEU A 323 -8.55 12.25 17.95
CA LEU A 323 -7.83 12.86 19.06
C LEU A 323 -8.08 11.90 20.23
N ARG A 324 -7.12 11.01 20.50
CA ARG A 324 -6.83 10.71 21.90
C ARG A 324 -6.68 12.10 22.48
N SER A 325 -7.71 12.54 23.19
CA SER A 325 -7.63 13.64 24.13
C SER A 325 -6.66 13.19 25.23
N SER A 326 -5.40 13.07 24.87
CA SER A 326 -4.31 13.42 25.73
C SER A 326 -3.89 14.79 25.24
N HIS A 327 -4.74 15.77 25.51
CA HIS A 327 -4.31 17.14 25.67
C HIS A 327 -3.28 17.14 26.81
N THR A 328 -2.04 16.77 26.50
CA THR A 328 -0.89 17.27 27.22
C THR A 328 -0.26 18.31 26.32
N THR A 329 -1.02 19.38 26.08
CA THR A 329 -0.47 20.64 25.56
C THR A 329 0.54 21.13 26.57
N GLY A 330 1.82 20.87 26.28
CA GLY A 330 2.92 21.27 27.13
C GLY A 330 4.21 20.54 26.80
N PHE A 331 5.28 20.97 27.46
CA PHE A 331 6.65 20.45 27.37
C PHE A 331 6.73 18.91 27.41
N LEU A 332 5.81 18.25 28.14
CA LEU A 332 5.73 16.78 28.23
C LEU A 332 5.35 16.08 26.90
N GLY A 333 4.51 16.71 26.08
CA GLY A 333 4.15 16.19 24.75
C GLY A 333 5.33 16.28 23.78
N TRP A 334 6.04 17.40 23.82
CA TRP A 334 7.26 17.63 23.04
C TRP A 334 8.38 16.66 23.44
N LEU A 335 8.56 16.42 24.74
CA LEU A 335 9.51 15.42 25.27
C LEU A 335 9.25 14.01 24.72
N LYS A 336 7.97 13.60 24.68
CA LYS A 336 7.59 12.27 24.17
C LYS A 336 7.83 12.11 22.68
N GLN A 337 7.69 13.19 21.92
CA GLN A 337 7.93 13.21 20.47
C GLN A 337 9.42 13.18 20.14
N HIS A 338 10.26 13.86 20.94
CA HIS A 338 11.71 13.93 20.73
C HIS A 338 12.50 13.10 21.75
N LYS A 339 12.33 11.77 21.71
CA LYS A 339 12.98 10.84 22.66
C LYS A 339 14.50 11.02 22.74
N LEU A 340 15.19 11.10 21.59
CA LEU A 340 16.65 11.23 21.54
C LEU A 340 17.15 12.55 22.14
N LEU A 341 16.53 13.67 21.74
CA LEU A 341 16.90 15.00 22.23
C LEU A 341 16.67 15.10 23.75
N THR A 342 15.59 14.50 24.23
CA THR A 342 15.27 14.41 25.66
C THR A 342 16.34 13.64 26.43
N PHE A 343 16.79 12.49 25.90
CA PHE A 343 17.89 11.73 26.51
C PHE A 343 19.19 12.53 26.52
N MET A 344 19.50 13.28 25.45
CA MET A 344 20.70 14.12 25.37
C MET A 344 20.64 15.30 26.36
N LEU A 345 19.51 16.01 26.45
CA LEU A 345 19.30 17.09 27.42
C LEU A 345 19.37 16.56 28.86
N GLY A 346 18.73 15.42 29.14
CA GLY A 346 18.80 14.77 30.45
C GLY A 346 20.24 14.39 30.82
N TYR A 347 21.02 13.90 29.87
CA TYR A 347 22.43 13.57 30.08
C TYR A 347 23.29 14.81 30.37
N VAL A 348 23.05 15.93 29.67
CA VAL A 348 23.74 17.21 29.95
C VAL A 348 23.41 17.72 31.35
N VAL A 349 22.14 17.66 31.77
CA VAL A 349 21.72 18.06 33.13
C VAL A 349 22.36 17.16 34.19
N LEU A 350 22.45 15.85 33.95
CA LEU A 350 23.14 14.91 34.84
C LEU A 350 24.61 15.28 35.00
N LEU A 351 25.33 15.53 33.89
CA LEU A 351 26.74 15.94 33.92
C LEU A 351 26.94 17.28 34.64
N ALA A 352 26.06 18.25 34.40
CA ALA A 352 26.09 19.53 35.10
C ALA A 352 25.83 19.36 36.60
N SER A 353 24.90 18.49 36.99
CA SER A 353 24.58 18.22 38.40
C SER A 353 25.75 17.56 39.13
N ILE A 354 26.44 16.61 38.49
CA ILE A 354 27.64 15.97 39.03
C ILE A 354 28.78 17.02 39.16
N GLY A 355 28.97 17.86 38.14
CA GLY A 355 29.99 18.92 38.16
C GLY A 355 29.72 20.00 39.23
N LEU A 356 28.46 20.37 39.44
CA LEU A 356 28.05 21.31 40.49
C LEU A 356 28.17 20.70 41.89
N SER A 357 27.88 19.40 42.05
CA SER A 357 28.02 18.69 43.32
C SER A 357 29.47 18.55 43.79
N GLN A 358 30.44 18.61 42.87
CA GLN A 358 31.87 18.57 43.21
C GLN A 358 32.46 19.96 43.51
N ASN A 359 31.69 21.04 43.30
CA ASN A 359 32.16 22.40 43.51
C ASN A 359 31.84 22.89 44.93
N ARG A 360 32.86 23.00 45.79
CA ARG A 360 32.76 23.44 47.19
C ARG A 360 32.11 24.82 47.38
N ASN A 361 32.11 25.67 46.35
CA ASN A 361 31.46 26.98 46.39
C ASN A 361 29.93 26.87 46.22
N VAL A 362 29.44 25.94 45.39
CA VAL A 362 28.01 25.72 45.16
C VAL A 362 27.36 25.09 46.39
N GLU A 363 28.07 24.18 47.07
CA GLU A 363 27.64 23.58 48.33
C GLU A 363 27.40 24.65 49.43
N ARG A 364 28.25 25.68 49.49
CA ARG A 364 28.05 26.81 50.41
C ARG A 364 26.81 27.62 50.08
N TYR A 365 26.56 27.91 48.80
CA TYR A 365 25.35 28.62 48.38
C TYR A 365 24.08 27.79 48.61
N PHE A 366 24.13 26.47 48.37
CA PHE A 366 23.00 25.58 48.62
C PHE A 366 22.65 25.51 50.12
N ARG A 367 23.65 25.42 51.00
CA ARG A 367 23.44 25.50 52.46
C ARG A 367 22.87 26.85 52.90
N LEU A 368 23.36 27.95 52.32
CA LEU A 368 22.81 29.29 52.61
C LEU A 368 21.35 29.43 52.13
N LEU A 369 20.99 28.78 51.04
CA LEU A 369 19.63 28.79 50.49
C LEU A 369 18.68 27.91 51.32
N ILE A 370 19.13 26.74 51.77
CA ILE A 370 18.38 25.86 52.68
C ILE A 370 18.14 26.56 54.04
N ASN A 371 19.19 27.17 54.62
CA ASN A 371 19.05 27.93 55.88
C ASN A 371 18.11 29.13 55.77
N LYS A 372 17.95 29.71 54.58
CA LYS A 372 17.06 30.86 54.34
C LYS A 372 15.59 30.45 54.17
N PHE A 373 15.32 29.18 53.85
CA PHE A 373 13.97 28.63 53.68
C PHE A 373 13.49 27.75 54.84
N GLY A 374 14.27 27.62 55.92
CA GLY A 374 13.82 27.00 57.17
C GLY A 374 13.41 25.53 57.05
N LEU A 375 14.08 24.79 56.16
CA LEU A 375 13.95 23.34 56.07
C LEU A 375 15.21 22.73 56.69
N ASP A 376 15.21 22.59 58.02
CA ASP A 376 16.14 21.70 58.73
C ASP A 376 15.76 20.23 58.49
#